data_AF-A0A6M3KTT8-F1
#
_entry.id   AF-A0A6M3KTT8-F1
#
_cell.length_a   1.000
_cell.length_b   1.000
_cell.length_c   1.000
_cell.angle_alpha   90.00
_cell.angle_beta   90.00
_cell.angle_gamma   90.00
#
_symmetry.space_group_name_H-M   'P 1'
#
loop_
_entity.id
_entity.type
_entity.pdbx_description
1 polymer ?
#
loop_
_entity_poly.entity_id
_entity_poly.type
_entity_poly.pdbx_seq_one_letter_code
_entity_poly.pdbx_strand_id
1 'polypeptide(L)'
;METLTLPELLLIPDKLNPIITKINDYRYFLLEGGRGGGKSQAVGRFILYLAEKYNLRIVCGREIQNSISESVYSLLTDLITKYKLYFEVMATKITSLKSNTVINFRGFREQGAFNIQGMEGVDIVWIDEAQAITKDTLDVLIPTIRKDNAKIFFTMNRFVHNDPVFATFADRKDCLHIHINYDENPFCTKALINEAQECKLKSESDYNHIWLGEPLRLTEDCLFSHEETESTKKVDFSLKEGYGLRIGAYDIARYGDDKCAVVILQQMGALHWEEVYVDQWDHKDLNYTTGRILMTSNEQRDNKSIIDEDGIGGGPLDTLNKGRGIDRFVGFRNPTLSYADNKFYGNNRTANIYKVKDMILKGHLKLKTQELLNQLETAFRFTFDHYQRRILIPKDVMRNKYKIKSPNLADCLLMAVSLIGEVKQKQDSGYNLQPAYYSAGNEFQSAGIR
;
A
#
# COMPACT_ATOMS: atom_id res chain seq x y z
N MET A 1 15.71 -41.23 -14.35
CA MET A 1 15.64 -39.78 -14.64
C MET A 1 16.94 -39.43 -15.32
N GLU A 2 16.92 -39.00 -16.58
CA GLU A 2 18.13 -38.49 -17.24
C GLU A 2 18.62 -37.25 -16.48
N THR A 3 19.86 -37.29 -16.00
CA THR A 3 20.50 -36.14 -15.36
C THR A 3 20.79 -35.09 -16.43
N LEU A 4 20.05 -33.98 -16.40
CA LEU A 4 20.24 -32.85 -17.31
C LEU A 4 21.62 -32.22 -17.06
N THR A 5 22.59 -32.46 -17.95
CA THR A 5 23.93 -31.87 -17.85
C THR A 5 23.92 -30.45 -18.45
N LEU A 6 23.85 -29.44 -17.57
CA LEU A 6 23.91 -28.04 -17.94
C LEU A 6 25.38 -27.55 -18.07
N PRO A 7 25.67 -26.61 -18.98
CA PRO A 7 26.98 -25.97 -19.04
C PRO A 7 27.28 -25.20 -17.75
N GLU A 8 28.56 -24.98 -17.44
CA GLU A 8 28.99 -24.34 -16.18
C GLU A 8 28.34 -22.97 -15.92
N LEU A 9 28.12 -22.20 -16.99
CA LEU A 9 27.42 -20.91 -16.92
C LEU A 9 26.00 -21.06 -16.35
N LEU A 10 25.32 -22.16 -16.64
CA LEU A 10 23.95 -22.47 -16.22
C LEU A 10 23.89 -23.35 -14.96
N LEU A 11 24.98 -23.46 -14.20
CA LEU A 11 24.91 -24.03 -12.85
C LEU A 11 24.16 -23.07 -11.93
N ILE A 12 22.87 -23.36 -11.74
CA ILE A 12 21.90 -22.62 -10.94
C ILE A 12 21.19 -23.58 -9.98
N PRO A 13 20.52 -23.10 -8.92
CA PRO A 13 19.72 -23.97 -8.05
C PRO A 13 18.72 -24.82 -8.84
N ASP A 14 18.58 -26.10 -8.50
CA ASP A 14 17.75 -27.03 -9.28
C ASP A 14 16.29 -26.59 -9.40
N LYS A 15 15.77 -25.96 -8.33
CA LYS A 15 14.43 -25.38 -8.30
C LYS A 15 14.21 -24.29 -9.35
N LEU A 16 15.29 -23.66 -9.84
CA LEU A 16 15.26 -22.65 -10.90
C LEU A 16 15.46 -23.23 -12.31
N ASN A 17 15.84 -24.51 -12.48
CA ASN A 17 15.97 -25.15 -13.79
C ASN A 17 14.74 -25.00 -14.72
N PRO A 18 13.49 -24.95 -14.21
CA PRO A 18 12.32 -24.73 -15.06
C PRO A 18 12.35 -23.45 -15.90
N ILE A 19 13.10 -22.41 -15.51
CA ILE A 19 13.25 -21.20 -16.35
C ILE A 19 13.96 -21.49 -17.67
N ILE A 20 14.77 -22.56 -17.71
CA ILE A 20 15.50 -23.02 -18.89
C ILE A 20 14.66 -24.06 -19.63
N THR A 21 14.17 -25.09 -18.93
CA THR A 21 13.54 -26.25 -19.56
C THR A 21 12.12 -26.00 -20.04
N LYS A 22 11.42 -25.01 -19.45
CA LYS A 22 10.04 -24.64 -19.81
C LYS A 22 9.94 -23.24 -20.43
N ILE A 23 11.04 -22.70 -20.97
CA ILE A 23 11.09 -21.35 -21.52
C ILE A 23 10.04 -21.09 -22.62
N ASN A 24 9.68 -22.12 -23.39
CA ASN A 24 8.72 -22.02 -24.48
C ASN A 24 7.26 -22.10 -24.03
N ASP A 25 6.99 -22.65 -22.84
CA ASP A 25 5.64 -22.91 -22.34
C ASP A 25 5.00 -21.65 -21.74
N TYR A 26 5.82 -20.69 -21.31
CA TYR A 26 5.38 -19.51 -20.57
C TYR A 26 5.85 -18.21 -21.23
N ARG A 27 5.05 -17.16 -21.08
CA ARG A 27 5.41 -15.79 -21.46
C ARG A 27 6.07 -15.06 -20.29
N TYR A 28 5.56 -15.27 -19.09
CA TYR A 28 6.00 -14.60 -17.87
C TYR A 28 6.73 -15.59 -16.94
N PHE A 29 7.72 -15.09 -16.20
CA PHE A 29 8.51 -15.84 -15.25
C PHE A 29 8.63 -15.02 -13.97
N LEU A 30 7.97 -15.46 -12.90
CA LEU A 30 7.99 -14.80 -11.59
C LEU A 30 8.86 -15.63 -10.64
N LEU A 31 10.04 -15.09 -10.30
CA LEU A 31 10.93 -15.68 -9.32
C LEU A 31 10.89 -14.82 -8.06
N GLU A 32 10.38 -15.37 -6.96
CA GLU A 32 10.26 -14.67 -5.68
C GLU A 32 10.78 -15.48 -4.50
N GLY A 33 10.94 -14.83 -3.34
CA GLY A 33 11.45 -15.40 -2.09
C GLY A 33 12.37 -14.43 -1.37
N GLY A 34 13.12 -14.90 -0.38
CA GLY A 34 14.02 -14.08 0.42
C GLY A 34 15.36 -13.78 -0.25
N ARG A 35 16.21 -13.05 0.47
CA ARG A 35 17.61 -12.81 0.11
C ARG A 35 18.36 -14.13 -0.02
N GLY A 36 19.38 -14.16 -0.89
CA GLY A 36 20.24 -15.34 -1.02
C GLY A 36 19.69 -16.51 -1.84
N GLY A 37 18.44 -16.45 -2.33
CA GLY A 37 17.84 -17.52 -3.15
C GLY A 37 18.40 -17.70 -4.57
N GLY A 38 19.39 -16.90 -5.00
CA GLY A 38 20.04 -17.08 -6.31
C GLY A 38 19.23 -16.63 -7.54
N LYS A 39 18.08 -16.00 -7.35
CA LYS A 39 17.14 -15.58 -8.41
C LYS A 39 17.77 -14.73 -9.52
N SER A 40 18.36 -13.59 -9.15
CA SER A 40 18.99 -12.67 -10.12
C SER A 40 20.21 -13.31 -10.81
N GLN A 41 20.99 -14.12 -10.08
CA GLN A 41 22.10 -14.89 -10.64
C GLN A 41 21.63 -15.86 -11.72
N ALA A 42 20.53 -16.60 -11.47
CA ALA A 42 19.99 -17.56 -12.42
C ALA A 42 19.49 -16.90 -13.71
N VAL A 43 18.70 -15.82 -13.59
CA VAL A 43 18.19 -15.09 -14.75
C VAL A 43 19.34 -14.43 -15.53
N GLY A 44 20.30 -13.80 -14.85
CA GLY A 44 21.45 -13.18 -15.51
C GLY A 44 22.32 -14.17 -16.27
N ARG A 45 22.61 -15.34 -15.68
CA ARG A 45 23.33 -16.44 -16.35
C ARG A 45 22.59 -16.95 -17.57
N PHE A 46 21.29 -17.15 -17.46
CA PHE A 46 20.47 -17.64 -18.57
C PHE A 46 20.38 -16.63 -19.71
N ILE A 47 20.21 -15.35 -19.39
CA ILE A 47 20.24 -14.26 -20.38
C ILE A 47 21.57 -14.21 -21.13
N LEU A 48 22.72 -14.30 -20.44
CA LEU A 48 24.02 -14.32 -21.10
C LEU A 48 24.20 -15.54 -22.00
N TYR A 49 23.74 -16.71 -21.56
CA TYR A 49 23.77 -17.92 -22.37
C TYR A 49 22.96 -17.76 -23.67
N LEU A 50 21.73 -17.24 -23.59
CA LEU A 50 20.90 -16.97 -24.76
C LEU A 50 21.52 -15.89 -25.65
N ALA A 51 22.07 -14.85 -25.03
CA ALA A 51 22.70 -13.73 -25.73
C ALA A 51 23.93 -14.15 -26.54
N GLU A 52 24.69 -15.17 -26.15
CA GLU A 52 25.79 -15.70 -27.00
C GLU A 52 25.29 -16.53 -28.18
N LYS A 53 24.07 -17.09 -28.10
CA LYS A 53 23.54 -18.08 -29.05
C LYS A 53 22.66 -17.47 -30.14
N TYR A 54 21.89 -16.45 -29.78
CA TYR A 54 20.85 -15.87 -30.61
C TYR A 54 21.07 -14.37 -30.78
N ASN A 55 20.50 -13.76 -31.82
CA ASN A 55 20.47 -12.31 -32.00
C ASN A 55 19.17 -11.78 -31.38
N LEU A 56 19.26 -11.25 -30.16
CA LEU A 56 18.14 -10.83 -29.33
C LEU A 56 18.26 -9.35 -28.96
N ARG A 57 17.12 -8.72 -28.72
CA ARG A 57 17.01 -7.42 -28.05
C ARG A 57 16.55 -7.65 -26.62
N ILE A 58 17.39 -7.33 -25.66
CA ILE A 58 17.14 -7.58 -24.24
C ILE A 58 17.10 -6.24 -23.49
N VAL A 59 16.11 -6.07 -22.62
CA VAL A 59 16.01 -4.91 -21.73
C VAL A 59 16.00 -5.39 -20.28
N CYS A 60 16.98 -4.97 -19.50
CA CYS A 60 17.03 -5.16 -18.06
C CYS A 60 16.62 -3.86 -17.38
N GLY A 61 15.74 -3.90 -16.37
CA GLY A 61 15.31 -2.67 -15.71
C GLY A 61 14.75 -2.82 -14.31
N ARG A 62 14.45 -1.67 -13.70
CA ARG A 62 13.84 -1.50 -12.36
C ARG A 62 12.87 -0.31 -12.39
N GLU A 63 12.06 -0.12 -11.35
CA GLU A 63 11.11 1.02 -11.28
C GLU A 63 11.85 2.37 -11.44
N ILE A 64 12.81 2.65 -10.57
CA ILE A 64 13.63 3.87 -10.62
C ILE A 64 15.09 3.44 -10.74
N GLN A 65 15.84 4.07 -11.65
CA GLN A 65 17.27 3.82 -11.81
C GLN A 65 18.04 5.13 -11.61
N ASN A 66 18.59 5.33 -10.41
CA ASN A 66 19.39 6.52 -10.08
C ASN A 66 20.82 6.44 -10.65
N SER A 67 21.37 5.22 -10.80
CA SER A 67 22.68 4.98 -11.40
C SER A 67 22.69 3.65 -12.17
N ILE A 68 23.50 3.56 -13.24
CA ILE A 68 23.67 2.31 -14.01
C ILE A 68 24.57 1.32 -13.25
N SER A 69 25.50 1.83 -12.44
CA SER A 69 26.54 1.08 -11.75
C SER A 69 26.06 0.22 -10.58
N GLU A 70 24.86 0.42 -10.03
CA GLU A 70 24.42 -0.22 -8.78
C GLU A 70 23.51 -1.46 -8.97
N SER A 71 23.32 -1.92 -10.21
CA SER A 71 22.26 -2.88 -10.57
C SER A 71 22.80 -4.09 -11.36
N VAL A 72 21.88 -4.92 -11.87
CA VAL A 72 22.02 -6.04 -12.81
C VAL A 72 23.15 -5.90 -13.82
N TYR A 73 23.48 -4.69 -14.26
CA TYR A 73 24.66 -4.38 -15.08
C TYR A 73 25.96 -4.93 -14.47
N SER A 74 26.22 -4.67 -13.18
CA SER A 74 27.40 -5.17 -12.47
C SER A 74 27.39 -6.69 -12.45
N LEU A 75 26.26 -7.29 -12.10
CA LEU A 75 26.10 -8.74 -12.10
C LEU A 75 26.43 -9.37 -13.46
N LEU A 76 25.91 -8.82 -14.55
CA LEU A 76 26.18 -9.31 -15.89
C LEU A 76 27.64 -9.12 -16.28
N THR A 77 28.24 -7.97 -15.94
CA THR A 77 29.66 -7.67 -16.20
C THR A 77 30.59 -8.61 -15.44
N ASP A 78 30.27 -8.91 -14.18
CA ASP A 78 31.01 -9.87 -13.35
C ASP A 78 30.93 -11.27 -13.93
N LEU A 79 29.75 -11.70 -14.39
CA LEU A 79 29.56 -13.00 -15.05
C LEU A 79 30.33 -13.08 -16.37
N ILE A 80 30.27 -12.04 -17.21
CA ILE A 80 31.02 -11.95 -18.47
C ILE A 80 32.52 -12.10 -18.20
N THR A 81 33.04 -11.38 -17.20
CA THR A 81 34.46 -11.42 -16.82
C THR A 81 34.83 -12.80 -16.26
N LYS A 82 34.03 -13.32 -15.33
CA LYS A 82 34.27 -14.62 -14.67
C LYS A 82 34.31 -15.78 -15.67
N TYR A 83 33.37 -15.81 -16.61
CA TYR A 83 33.24 -16.88 -17.59
C TYR A 83 33.97 -16.58 -18.91
N LYS A 84 34.69 -15.46 -19.00
CA LYS A 84 35.45 -15.01 -20.18
C LYS A 84 34.58 -15.01 -21.45
N LEU A 85 33.37 -14.49 -21.33
CA LEU A 85 32.40 -14.44 -22.43
C LEU A 85 32.76 -13.31 -23.41
N TYR A 86 32.39 -13.48 -24.68
CA TYR A 86 32.75 -12.55 -25.75
C TYR A 86 31.69 -11.43 -25.88
N PHE A 87 31.79 -10.44 -25.01
CA PHE A 87 30.90 -9.27 -25.00
C PHE A 87 31.70 -7.97 -24.98
N GLU A 88 31.19 -6.96 -25.69
CA GLU A 88 31.59 -5.58 -25.54
C GLU A 88 30.72 -4.94 -24.45
N VAL A 89 31.37 -4.48 -23.37
CA VAL A 89 30.72 -3.85 -22.22
C VAL A 89 30.90 -2.35 -22.33
N MET A 90 29.79 -1.61 -22.50
CA MET A 90 29.77 -0.14 -22.60
C MET A 90 28.95 0.44 -21.43
N ALA A 91 29.11 1.74 -21.17
CA ALA A 91 28.48 2.41 -20.03
C ALA A 91 26.95 2.24 -19.92
N THR A 92 26.25 2.05 -21.05
CA THR A 92 24.78 1.98 -21.09
C THR A 92 24.23 0.70 -21.73
N LYS A 93 25.09 -0.15 -22.29
CA LYS A 93 24.69 -1.37 -23.00
C LYS A 93 25.79 -2.43 -23.00
N ILE A 94 25.39 -3.68 -23.14
CA ILE A 94 26.30 -4.82 -23.34
C ILE A 94 25.94 -5.46 -24.68
N THR A 95 26.92 -5.71 -25.55
CA THR A 95 26.71 -6.31 -26.87
C THR A 95 27.48 -7.61 -27.00
N SER A 96 26.82 -8.70 -27.40
CA SER A 96 27.52 -9.96 -27.70
C SER A 96 28.26 -9.84 -29.03
N LEU A 97 29.56 -10.12 -29.01
CA LEU A 97 30.39 -10.13 -30.22
C LEU A 97 30.18 -11.39 -31.08
N LYS A 98 29.50 -12.41 -30.55
CA LYS A 98 29.21 -13.66 -31.28
C LYS A 98 27.91 -13.60 -32.07
N SER A 99 26.87 -13.01 -31.49
CA SER A 99 25.51 -13.08 -32.02
C SER A 99 24.91 -11.73 -32.39
N ASN A 100 25.58 -10.63 -32.03
CA ASN A 100 25.07 -9.25 -32.07
C ASN A 100 23.86 -8.99 -31.15
N THR A 101 23.57 -9.86 -30.16
CA THR A 101 22.59 -9.53 -29.12
C THR A 101 22.97 -8.26 -28.39
N VAL A 102 21.97 -7.41 -28.14
CA VAL A 102 22.13 -6.17 -27.37
C VAL A 102 21.31 -6.25 -26.09
N ILE A 103 21.96 -5.96 -24.96
CA ILE A 103 21.35 -5.83 -23.64
C ILE A 103 21.40 -4.36 -23.22
N ASN A 104 20.24 -3.75 -23.04
CA ASN A 104 20.09 -2.36 -22.59
C ASN A 104 19.59 -2.31 -21.14
N PHE A 105 19.90 -1.24 -20.43
CA PHE A 105 19.52 -1.04 -19.02
C PHE A 105 18.62 0.19 -18.87
N ARG A 106 17.54 0.07 -18.09
CA ARG A 106 16.52 1.13 -17.96
C ARG A 106 15.91 1.23 -16.56
N GLY A 107 15.60 2.47 -16.15
CA GLY A 107 14.59 2.77 -15.13
C GLY A 107 13.26 3.06 -15.83
N PHE A 108 12.18 2.38 -15.45
CA PHE A 108 10.87 2.55 -16.10
C PHE A 108 10.18 3.86 -15.70
N ARG A 109 10.64 4.48 -14.62
CA ARG A 109 10.22 5.79 -14.14
C ARG A 109 11.43 6.72 -14.01
N GLU A 110 11.37 7.84 -14.70
CA GLU A 110 12.41 8.87 -14.67
C GLU A 110 11.74 10.24 -14.50
N GLN A 111 12.11 10.98 -13.45
CA GLN A 111 11.52 12.28 -13.11
C GLN A 111 9.96 12.27 -13.06
N GLY A 112 9.37 11.15 -12.64
CA GLY A 112 7.92 10.98 -12.53
C GLY A 112 7.18 10.61 -13.82
N ALA A 113 7.88 10.53 -14.97
CA ALA A 113 7.32 10.10 -16.24
C ALA A 113 7.66 8.64 -16.57
N PHE A 114 6.81 7.98 -17.38
CA PHE A 114 7.09 6.64 -17.89
C PHE A 114 8.16 6.69 -18.99
N ASN A 115 9.25 5.95 -18.81
CA ASN A 115 10.32 5.81 -19.80
C ASN A 115 10.23 4.44 -20.48
N ILE A 116 9.49 4.37 -21.59
CA ILE A 116 9.28 3.16 -22.39
C ILE A 116 10.00 3.19 -23.75
N GLN A 117 10.93 4.13 -23.94
CA GLN A 117 11.69 4.22 -25.19
C GLN A 117 12.61 3.01 -25.38
N GLY A 118 12.67 2.48 -26.60
CA GLY A 118 13.51 1.32 -26.94
C GLY A 118 12.91 -0.03 -26.55
N MET A 119 11.63 -0.09 -26.16
CA MET A 119 10.89 -1.32 -25.92
C MET A 119 10.37 -1.99 -27.21
N GLU A 120 10.53 -1.34 -28.36
CA GLU A 120 10.07 -1.86 -29.65
C GLU A 120 10.90 -3.06 -30.12
N GLY A 121 10.20 -4.16 -30.38
CA GLY A 121 10.81 -5.41 -30.87
C GLY A 121 11.68 -6.13 -29.84
N VAL A 122 11.50 -5.85 -28.55
CA VAL A 122 12.22 -6.54 -27.47
C VAL A 122 11.82 -8.01 -27.40
N ASP A 123 12.83 -8.87 -27.27
CA ASP A 123 12.70 -10.32 -27.13
C ASP A 123 12.61 -10.75 -25.67
N ILE A 124 13.41 -10.12 -24.80
CA ILE A 124 13.46 -10.46 -23.38
C ILE A 124 13.44 -9.18 -22.56
N VAL A 125 12.54 -9.12 -21.58
CA VAL A 125 12.54 -8.09 -20.54
C VAL A 125 12.85 -8.76 -19.21
N TRP A 126 13.82 -8.25 -18.48
CA TRP A 126 14.10 -8.66 -17.10
C TRP A 126 13.96 -7.49 -16.15
N ILE A 127 13.03 -7.62 -15.21
CA ILE A 127 12.73 -6.64 -14.19
C ILE A 127 13.23 -7.19 -12.86
N ASP A 128 14.32 -6.61 -12.36
CA ASP A 128 14.91 -6.96 -11.07
C ASP A 128 14.38 -6.02 -9.98
N GLU A 129 14.39 -6.48 -8.74
CA GLU A 129 13.74 -5.78 -7.62
C GLU A 129 12.27 -5.43 -7.92
N ALA A 130 11.55 -6.37 -8.54
CA ALA A 130 10.23 -6.11 -9.10
C ALA A 130 9.16 -5.78 -8.05
N GLN A 131 9.43 -5.98 -6.75
CA GLN A 131 8.58 -5.48 -5.66
C GLN A 131 8.45 -3.95 -5.64
N ALA A 132 9.41 -3.22 -6.22
CA ALA A 132 9.34 -1.77 -6.33
C ALA A 132 8.46 -1.27 -7.47
N ILE A 133 8.04 -2.16 -8.38
CA ILE A 133 7.22 -1.79 -9.54
C ILE A 133 5.82 -1.39 -9.08
N THR A 134 5.40 -0.19 -9.48
CA THR A 134 4.04 0.29 -9.20
C THR A 134 3.04 -0.29 -10.19
N LYS A 135 1.76 -0.33 -9.81
CA LYS A 135 0.68 -0.79 -10.70
C LYS A 135 0.63 0.04 -11.98
N ASP A 136 0.74 1.36 -11.87
CA ASP A 136 0.70 2.26 -13.03
C ASP A 136 1.86 1.97 -14.01
N THR A 137 3.08 1.72 -13.50
CA THR A 137 4.21 1.31 -14.35
C THR A 137 3.94 -0.03 -15.01
N LEU A 138 3.38 -0.98 -14.28
CA LEU A 138 3.05 -2.30 -14.82
C LEU A 138 2.01 -2.21 -15.95
N ASP A 139 0.96 -1.43 -15.75
CA ASP A 139 -0.14 -1.23 -16.71
C ASP A 139 0.34 -0.55 -18.02
N VAL A 140 1.43 0.22 -17.97
CA VAL A 140 2.06 0.82 -19.17
C VAL A 140 3.11 -0.12 -19.78
N LEU A 141 3.93 -0.77 -18.96
CA LEU A 141 5.07 -1.57 -19.40
C LEU A 141 4.63 -2.82 -20.15
N ILE A 142 3.69 -3.57 -19.60
CA ILE A 142 3.28 -4.88 -20.15
C ILE A 142 2.67 -4.74 -21.56
N PRO A 143 1.73 -3.81 -21.82
CA PRO A 143 1.17 -3.62 -23.17
C PRO A 143 2.18 -3.09 -24.20
N THR A 144 3.26 -2.44 -23.75
CA THR A 144 4.31 -1.93 -24.64
C THR A 144 5.12 -3.06 -25.26
N ILE A 145 5.21 -4.22 -24.61
CA ILE A 145 5.94 -5.40 -25.09
C ILE A 145 5.07 -6.18 -26.08
N ARG A 146 5.11 -5.77 -27.35
CA ARG A 146 4.19 -6.26 -28.40
C ARG A 146 4.57 -7.59 -29.05
N LYS A 147 5.81 -8.05 -28.93
CA LYS A 147 6.26 -9.28 -29.61
C LYS A 147 5.63 -10.50 -28.92
N ASP A 148 4.91 -11.33 -29.67
CA ASP A 148 4.14 -12.45 -29.13
C ASP A 148 5.00 -13.44 -28.33
N ASN A 149 6.21 -13.70 -28.82
CA ASN A 149 7.16 -14.63 -28.21
C ASN A 149 8.11 -13.96 -27.20
N ALA A 150 7.87 -12.70 -26.82
CA ALA A 150 8.69 -12.03 -25.83
C ALA A 150 8.61 -12.73 -24.47
N LYS A 151 9.74 -12.84 -23.78
CA LYS A 151 9.83 -13.45 -22.45
C LYS A 151 10.06 -12.37 -21.40
N ILE A 152 9.28 -12.40 -20.32
CA ILE A 152 9.29 -11.36 -19.29
C ILE A 152 9.62 -12.01 -17.95
N PHE A 153 10.78 -11.66 -17.40
CA PHE A 153 11.28 -12.16 -16.14
C PHE A 153 11.12 -11.11 -15.04
N PHE A 154 10.61 -11.54 -13.89
CA PHE A 154 10.54 -10.78 -12.66
C PHE A 154 11.37 -11.50 -11.59
N THR A 155 12.30 -10.77 -10.98
CA THR A 155 12.99 -11.23 -9.77
C THR A 155 12.67 -10.28 -8.64
N MET A 156 12.09 -10.80 -7.56
CA MET A 156 11.67 -9.96 -6.43
C MET A 156 11.83 -10.63 -5.09
N ASN A 157 11.96 -9.81 -4.05
CA ASN A 157 11.67 -10.23 -2.68
C ASN A 157 10.38 -9.53 -2.29
N ARG A 158 9.34 -10.30 -1.93
CA ARG A 158 8.03 -9.73 -1.63
C ARG A 158 8.17 -8.72 -0.49
N PHE A 159 7.57 -7.54 -0.67
CA PHE A 159 7.51 -6.50 0.36
C PHE A 159 6.20 -6.61 1.13
N VAL A 160 5.07 -6.49 0.44
CA VAL A 160 3.73 -6.65 1.01
C VAL A 160 2.94 -7.74 0.30
N HIS A 161 1.80 -8.13 0.88
CA HIS A 161 0.96 -9.17 0.31
C HIS A 161 0.52 -8.85 -1.13
N ASN A 162 0.21 -7.58 -1.39
CA ASN A 162 -0.34 -7.09 -2.66
C ASN A 162 0.69 -6.35 -3.52
N ASP A 163 1.97 -6.76 -3.51
CA ASP A 163 2.94 -6.23 -4.48
C ASP A 163 2.37 -6.38 -5.90
N PRO A 164 2.32 -5.32 -6.73
CA PRO A 164 1.59 -5.33 -7.99
C PRO A 164 1.99 -6.46 -8.94
N VAL A 165 3.28 -6.77 -9.03
CA VAL A 165 3.81 -7.87 -9.86
C VAL A 165 3.33 -9.23 -9.33
N PHE A 166 3.45 -9.48 -8.03
CA PHE A 166 3.00 -10.74 -7.42
C PHE A 166 1.49 -10.92 -7.61
N ALA A 167 0.70 -9.91 -7.24
CA ALA A 167 -0.75 -9.94 -7.34
C ALA A 167 -1.24 -10.15 -8.79
N THR A 168 -0.49 -9.65 -9.78
CA THR A 168 -0.85 -9.79 -11.19
C THR A 168 -0.45 -11.14 -11.77
N PHE A 169 0.70 -11.70 -11.39
CA PHE A 169 1.32 -12.82 -12.11
C PHE A 169 1.33 -14.16 -11.37
N ALA A 170 1.24 -14.19 -10.04
CA ALA A 170 1.39 -15.44 -9.28
C ALA A 170 0.39 -16.53 -9.69
N ASP A 171 -0.87 -16.17 -9.95
CA ASP A 171 -1.93 -17.11 -10.30
C ASP A 171 -2.21 -17.20 -11.82
N ARG A 172 -1.38 -16.57 -12.64
CA ARG A 172 -1.58 -16.56 -14.10
C ARG A 172 -1.11 -17.85 -14.76
N LYS A 173 -1.97 -18.44 -15.59
CA LYS A 173 -1.66 -19.68 -16.32
C LYS A 173 -0.48 -19.56 -17.30
N ASP A 174 -0.25 -18.36 -17.83
CA ASP A 174 0.85 -18.04 -18.75
C ASP A 174 2.12 -17.56 -18.02
N CYS A 175 2.16 -17.69 -16.69
CA CYS A 175 3.30 -17.38 -15.84
C CYS A 175 3.89 -18.63 -15.17
N LEU A 176 5.20 -18.80 -15.27
CA LEU A 176 5.95 -19.72 -14.43
C LEU A 176 6.32 -19.02 -13.13
N HIS A 177 5.65 -19.39 -12.03
CA HIS A 177 5.95 -18.89 -10.69
C HIS A 177 6.84 -19.87 -9.91
N ILE A 178 7.96 -19.37 -9.38
CA ILE A 178 8.90 -20.13 -8.55
C ILE A 178 9.24 -19.33 -7.29
N HIS A 179 8.97 -19.92 -6.13
CA HIS A 179 9.45 -19.43 -4.83
C HIS A 179 10.78 -20.10 -4.47
N ILE A 180 11.81 -19.34 -4.09
CA ILE A 180 13.09 -19.91 -3.63
C ILE A 180 13.79 -19.02 -2.59
N ASN A 181 14.29 -19.67 -1.54
CA ASN A 181 15.03 -19.04 -0.44
C ASN A 181 16.50 -19.48 -0.39
N TYR A 182 17.25 -18.90 0.55
CA TYR A 182 18.70 -19.13 0.66
C TYR A 182 19.06 -20.56 1.08
N ASP A 183 18.19 -21.25 1.81
CA ASP A 183 18.32 -22.63 2.28
C ASP A 183 18.13 -23.65 1.16
N GLU A 184 17.42 -23.27 0.11
CA GLU A 184 17.24 -24.06 -1.12
C GLU A 184 18.30 -23.74 -2.19
N ASN A 185 19.19 -22.76 -1.95
CA ASN A 185 20.24 -22.39 -2.88
C ASN A 185 21.58 -23.06 -2.50
N PRO A 186 22.03 -24.12 -3.22
CA PRO A 186 23.29 -24.80 -2.92
C PRO A 186 24.54 -23.92 -3.13
N PHE A 187 24.40 -22.79 -3.82
CA PHE A 187 25.47 -21.82 -4.07
C PHE A 187 25.43 -20.64 -3.09
N CYS A 188 24.60 -20.69 -2.05
CA CYS A 188 24.53 -19.64 -1.03
C CYS A 188 25.84 -19.57 -0.23
N THR A 189 26.36 -18.35 -0.02
CA THR A 189 27.63 -18.17 0.68
C THR A 189 27.47 -18.38 2.19
N LYS A 190 28.52 -18.89 2.84
CA LYS A 190 28.54 -19.00 4.31
C LYS A 190 28.28 -17.66 5.00
N ALA A 191 28.77 -16.55 4.41
CA ALA A 191 28.51 -15.21 4.94
C ALA A 191 27.01 -14.89 4.97
N LEU A 192 26.27 -15.16 3.88
CA LEU A 192 24.82 -14.94 3.85
C LEU A 192 24.07 -15.87 4.82
N ILE A 193 24.49 -17.13 4.92
CA ILE A 193 23.91 -18.08 5.87
C ILE A 193 24.10 -17.58 7.32
N ASN A 194 25.28 -17.06 7.65
CA ASN A 194 25.57 -16.52 8.99
C ASN A 194 24.73 -15.26 9.27
N GLU A 195 24.58 -14.34 8.31
CA GLU A 195 23.71 -13.17 8.44
C GLU A 195 22.23 -13.56 8.64
N ALA A 196 21.77 -14.61 7.95
CA ALA A 196 20.42 -15.14 8.14
C ALA A 196 20.22 -15.70 9.56
N GLN A 197 21.19 -16.44 10.08
CA GLN A 197 21.17 -16.97 11.44
C GLN A 197 21.20 -15.86 12.49
N GLU A 198 22.07 -14.87 12.33
CA GLU A 198 22.16 -13.71 13.22
C GLU A 198 20.85 -12.89 13.21
N CYS A 199 20.25 -12.70 12.03
CA CYS A 199 18.95 -12.06 11.88
C CYS A 199 17.85 -12.86 12.62
N LYS A 200 17.83 -14.19 12.48
CA LYS A 200 16.87 -15.07 13.16
C LYS A 200 16.98 -14.98 14.69
N LEU A 201 18.20 -14.89 15.22
CA LEU A 201 18.43 -14.74 16.66
C LEU A 201 17.92 -13.39 17.18
N LYS A 202 18.02 -12.33 16.37
CA LYS A 202 17.57 -10.98 16.74
C LYS A 202 16.06 -10.78 16.60
N SER A 203 15.48 -11.30 15.53
CA SER A 203 14.08 -11.06 15.15
C SER A 203 13.61 -12.15 14.20
N GLU A 204 12.74 -13.03 14.68
CA GLU A 204 12.13 -14.07 13.85
C GLU A 204 11.26 -13.48 12.75
N SER A 205 10.57 -12.36 13.02
CA SER A 205 9.76 -11.64 12.03
C SER A 205 10.62 -11.08 10.89
N ASP A 206 11.72 -10.40 11.22
CA ASP A 206 12.63 -9.88 10.19
C ASP A 206 13.29 -11.02 9.42
N TYR A 207 13.59 -12.13 10.09
CA TYR A 207 14.11 -13.31 9.44
C TYR A 207 13.12 -13.90 8.42
N ASN A 208 11.86 -14.10 8.81
CA ASN A 208 10.82 -14.61 7.92
C ASN A 208 10.64 -13.70 6.71
N HIS A 209 10.65 -12.38 6.93
CA HIS A 209 10.50 -11.43 5.83
C HIS A 209 11.73 -11.38 4.91
N ILE A 210 12.91 -11.12 5.48
CA ILE A 210 14.13 -10.83 4.73
C ILE A 210 14.70 -12.09 4.08
N TRP A 211 14.67 -13.23 4.78
CA TRP A 211 15.39 -14.44 4.40
C TRP A 211 14.48 -15.57 3.89
N LEU A 212 13.25 -15.67 4.39
CA LEU A 212 12.25 -16.62 3.86
C LEU A 212 11.31 -15.98 2.83
N GLY A 213 11.42 -14.68 2.59
CA GLY A 213 10.62 -13.98 1.58
C GLY A 213 9.14 -13.92 1.91
N GLU A 214 8.77 -14.14 3.18
CA GLU A 214 7.41 -13.89 3.60
C GLU A 214 7.12 -12.38 3.44
N PRO A 215 5.94 -11.99 2.92
CA PRO A 215 5.54 -10.59 3.00
C PRO A 215 5.64 -10.10 4.43
N LEU A 216 5.91 -8.81 4.62
CA LEU A 216 5.86 -8.20 5.95
C LEU A 216 4.54 -8.57 6.62
N ARG A 217 4.60 -9.54 7.54
CA ARG A 217 3.54 -9.73 8.51
C ARG A 217 3.55 -8.47 9.35
N LEU A 218 2.35 -7.97 9.58
CA LEU A 218 2.07 -6.93 10.55
C LEU A 218 2.84 -7.27 11.83
N THR A 219 3.87 -6.50 12.11
CA THR A 219 4.65 -6.58 13.35
C THR A 219 3.70 -6.38 14.54
N GLU A 220 4.05 -6.83 15.75
CA GLU A 220 3.18 -6.68 16.94
C GLU A 220 2.72 -5.22 17.21
N ASP A 221 3.45 -4.23 16.66
CA ASP A 221 3.13 -2.81 16.74
C ASP A 221 2.08 -2.34 15.71
N CYS A 222 1.74 -3.13 14.69
CA CYS A 222 0.72 -2.77 13.71
C CYS A 222 -0.68 -2.85 14.31
N LEU A 223 -1.49 -1.82 14.07
CA LEU A 223 -2.81 -1.71 14.68
C LEU A 223 -3.87 -2.55 13.96
N PHE A 224 -3.83 -2.70 12.64
CA PHE A 224 -4.88 -3.40 11.89
C PHE A 224 -4.34 -4.65 11.21
N SER A 225 -5.08 -5.76 11.29
CA SER A 225 -4.81 -6.94 10.49
C SER A 225 -5.49 -6.91 9.12
N HIS A 226 -4.92 -7.60 8.14
CA HIS A 226 -5.56 -7.77 6.83
C HIS A 226 -6.92 -8.49 6.96
N GLU A 227 -7.04 -9.44 7.90
CA GLU A 227 -8.32 -10.09 8.16
C GLU A 227 -9.35 -9.11 8.73
N GLU A 228 -8.93 -8.23 9.65
CA GLU A 228 -9.78 -7.16 10.20
C GLU A 228 -10.27 -6.21 9.10
N THR A 229 -9.38 -5.75 8.20
CA THR A 229 -9.73 -4.83 7.10
C THR A 229 -10.53 -5.49 5.98
N GLU A 230 -10.34 -6.78 5.70
CA GLU A 230 -11.20 -7.50 4.76
C GLU A 230 -12.58 -7.80 5.34
N SER A 231 -12.70 -7.93 6.67
CA SER A 231 -13.99 -8.18 7.32
C SER A 231 -14.99 -7.03 7.13
N THR A 232 -14.52 -5.79 7.11
CA THR A 232 -15.39 -4.60 6.95
C THR A 232 -15.97 -4.46 5.54
N LYS A 233 -15.40 -5.11 4.52
CA LYS A 233 -16.01 -5.15 3.17
C LYS A 233 -17.24 -6.07 3.11
N LYS A 234 -17.31 -7.06 4.00
CA LYS A 234 -18.31 -8.14 3.96
C LYS A 234 -19.58 -7.79 4.74
N VAL A 235 -19.52 -6.79 5.61
CA VAL A 235 -20.71 -6.31 6.31
C VAL A 235 -21.60 -5.55 5.34
N ASP A 236 -22.90 -5.73 5.48
CA ASP A 236 -23.88 -5.00 4.70
C ASP A 236 -24.95 -4.40 5.60
N PHE A 237 -25.29 -3.14 5.34
CA PHE A 237 -26.20 -2.38 6.17
C PHE A 237 -27.34 -1.84 5.30
N SER A 238 -28.57 -2.07 5.74
CA SER A 238 -29.73 -1.35 5.21
C SER A 238 -29.89 -0.04 5.98
N LEU A 239 -30.07 1.07 5.26
CA LEU A 239 -30.34 2.38 5.86
C LEU A 239 -31.66 2.31 6.64
N LYS A 240 -31.60 2.51 7.95
CA LYS A 240 -32.77 2.54 8.82
C LYS A 240 -33.45 3.91 8.79
N GLU A 241 -34.77 3.91 8.93
CA GLU A 241 -35.57 5.14 9.04
C GLU A 241 -35.11 5.99 10.24
N GLY A 242 -35.10 7.32 10.05
CA GLY A 242 -34.58 8.27 11.05
C GLY A 242 -33.06 8.40 11.12
N TYR A 243 -32.31 7.65 10.30
CA TYR A 243 -30.86 7.76 10.14
C TYR A 243 -30.50 8.31 8.74
N GLY A 244 -29.20 8.41 8.45
CA GLY A 244 -28.70 8.90 7.16
C GLY A 244 -27.81 10.14 7.25
N LEU A 245 -27.47 10.59 8.46
CA LEU A 245 -26.52 11.69 8.64
C LEU A 245 -25.17 11.35 8.02
N ARG A 246 -24.57 12.32 7.35
CA ARG A 246 -23.27 12.21 6.71
C ARG A 246 -22.26 13.08 7.44
N ILE A 247 -21.11 12.52 7.75
CA ILE A 247 -19.99 13.23 8.36
C ILE A 247 -18.75 13.13 7.47
N GLY A 248 -18.11 14.26 7.20
CA GLY A 248 -16.91 14.32 6.37
C GLY A 248 -15.67 14.66 7.17
N ALA A 249 -14.51 14.27 6.67
CA ALA A 249 -13.23 14.66 7.23
C ALA A 249 -12.23 14.97 6.12
N TYR A 250 -11.43 16.01 6.32
CA TYR A 250 -10.49 16.53 5.33
C TYR A 250 -9.08 16.67 5.95
N ASP A 251 -8.09 16.06 5.32
CA ASP A 251 -6.66 16.22 5.63
C ASP A 251 -6.03 17.01 4.48
N ILE A 252 -5.43 18.16 4.79
CA ILE A 252 -5.04 19.17 3.81
C ILE A 252 -3.52 19.26 3.72
N ALA A 253 -3.00 19.04 2.51
CA ALA A 253 -1.59 19.14 2.17
C ALA A 253 -1.33 20.20 1.08
N ARG A 254 -0.20 20.92 1.18
CA ARG A 254 0.19 21.98 0.23
C ARG A 254 1.63 21.87 -0.25
N TYR A 255 2.50 21.29 0.57
CA TYR A 255 3.92 21.15 0.27
C TYR A 255 4.35 19.70 0.41
N GLY A 256 5.38 19.30 -0.33
CA GLY A 256 5.88 17.93 -0.36
C GLY A 256 5.02 16.99 -1.20
N ASP A 257 5.23 15.68 -1.00
CA ASP A 257 4.59 14.62 -1.79
C ASP A 257 3.23 14.16 -1.22
N ASP A 258 2.80 14.74 -0.09
CA ASP A 258 1.54 14.38 0.56
C ASP A 258 0.35 14.98 -0.20
N LYS A 259 -0.67 14.17 -0.45
CA LYS A 259 -1.92 14.58 -1.11
C LYS A 259 -2.95 15.10 -0.10
N CYS A 260 -3.84 15.98 -0.55
CA CYS A 260 -5.06 16.22 0.21
C CYS A 260 -5.96 14.99 0.15
N ALA A 261 -6.77 14.79 1.19
CA ALA A 261 -7.64 13.63 1.33
C ALA A 261 -9.02 14.02 1.89
N VAL A 262 -10.03 13.24 1.54
CA VAL A 262 -11.35 13.31 2.15
C VAL A 262 -11.95 11.91 2.32
N VAL A 263 -12.62 11.70 3.46
CA VAL A 263 -13.47 10.53 3.72
C VAL A 263 -14.81 11.01 4.26
N ILE A 264 -15.91 10.47 3.72
CA ILE A 264 -17.27 10.76 4.19
C ILE A 264 -17.95 9.45 4.58
N LEU A 265 -18.48 9.43 5.80
CA LEU A 265 -19.25 8.33 6.35
C LEU A 265 -20.74 8.69 6.41
N GLN A 266 -21.60 7.74 6.09
CA GLN A 266 -23.04 7.85 6.28
C GLN A 266 -23.49 6.94 7.43
N GLN A 267 -24.34 7.47 8.30
CA GLN A 267 -25.00 6.72 9.36
C GLN A 267 -26.07 5.82 8.76
N MET A 268 -25.94 4.52 8.94
CA MET A 268 -26.88 3.51 8.45
C MET A 268 -27.86 3.07 9.55
N GLY A 269 -27.48 3.24 10.82
CA GLY A 269 -28.31 3.01 11.99
C GLY A 269 -27.67 3.55 13.27
N ALA A 270 -28.18 3.16 14.44
CA ALA A 270 -27.69 3.64 15.74
C ALA A 270 -26.18 3.46 15.94
N LEU A 271 -25.64 2.32 15.50
CA LEU A 271 -24.22 1.97 15.65
C LEU A 271 -23.49 1.83 14.30
N HIS A 272 -24.22 1.66 13.19
CA HIS A 272 -23.68 1.28 11.89
C HIS A 272 -23.37 2.51 11.03
N TRP A 273 -22.16 2.54 10.46
CA TRP A 273 -21.68 3.60 9.57
C TRP A 273 -21.04 3.00 8.32
N GLU A 274 -21.25 3.64 7.18
CA GLU A 274 -20.71 3.20 5.89
C GLU A 274 -19.92 4.32 5.21
N GLU A 275 -18.77 3.96 4.65
CA GLU A 275 -18.02 4.80 3.72
C GLU A 275 -18.83 5.04 2.43
N VAL A 276 -19.14 6.31 2.15
CA VAL A 276 -19.92 6.71 0.97
C VAL A 276 -19.12 7.53 -0.04
N TYR A 277 -18.04 8.17 0.39
CA TYR A 277 -17.16 8.92 -0.50
C TYR A 277 -15.72 8.93 0.03
N VAL A 278 -14.77 8.67 -0.85
CA VAL A 278 -13.33 8.74 -0.59
C VAL A 278 -12.67 9.35 -1.81
N ASP A 279 -11.80 10.32 -1.61
CA ASP A 279 -11.10 11.00 -2.70
C ASP A 279 -9.76 11.55 -2.22
N GLN A 280 -8.82 11.71 -3.16
CA GLN A 280 -7.53 12.34 -2.95
C GLN A 280 -7.19 13.26 -4.11
N TRP A 281 -6.46 14.33 -3.81
CA TRP A 281 -5.97 15.21 -4.86
C TRP A 281 -4.62 15.83 -4.55
N ASP A 282 -3.90 16.10 -5.63
CA ASP A 282 -2.60 16.76 -5.55
C ASP A 282 -2.75 18.19 -5.02
N HIS A 283 -1.67 18.66 -4.42
CA HIS A 283 -1.58 20.00 -3.85
C HIS A 283 -1.98 21.07 -4.87
N LYS A 284 -2.88 21.95 -4.44
CA LYS A 284 -3.25 23.18 -5.12
C LYS A 284 -3.17 24.33 -4.11
N ASP A 285 -3.32 25.56 -4.58
CA ASP A 285 -3.39 26.68 -3.67
C ASP A 285 -4.58 26.55 -2.69
N LEU A 286 -4.47 27.21 -1.54
CA LEU A 286 -5.47 27.07 -0.47
C LEU A 286 -6.85 27.56 -0.89
N ASN A 287 -6.98 28.49 -1.85
CA ASN A 287 -8.28 28.96 -2.30
C ASN A 287 -8.99 27.88 -3.12
N TYR A 288 -8.26 27.25 -4.06
CA TYR A 288 -8.77 26.09 -4.78
C TYR A 288 -9.19 24.99 -3.81
N THR A 289 -8.33 24.64 -2.86
CA THR A 289 -8.60 23.58 -1.88
C THR A 289 -9.83 23.90 -1.03
N THR A 290 -9.97 25.15 -0.57
CA THR A 290 -11.15 25.61 0.18
C THR A 290 -12.43 25.49 -0.65
N GLY A 291 -12.39 25.89 -1.93
CA GLY A 291 -13.51 25.74 -2.86
C GLY A 291 -13.88 24.28 -3.08
N ARG A 292 -12.89 23.39 -3.24
CA ARG A 292 -13.11 21.95 -3.40
C ARG A 292 -13.73 21.33 -2.15
N ILE A 293 -13.28 21.67 -0.95
CA ILE A 293 -13.89 21.20 0.31
C ILE A 293 -15.38 21.54 0.31
N LEU A 294 -15.73 22.81 0.05
CA LEU A 294 -17.13 23.25 0.03
C LEU A 294 -17.96 22.56 -1.05
N MET A 295 -17.39 22.38 -2.25
CA MET A 295 -18.04 21.69 -3.37
C MET A 295 -18.32 20.24 -3.02
N THR A 296 -17.30 19.48 -2.59
CA THR A 296 -17.44 18.08 -2.18
C THR A 296 -18.44 17.93 -1.04
N SER A 297 -18.34 18.79 -0.03
CA SER A 297 -19.27 18.83 1.11
C SER A 297 -20.73 18.99 0.65
N ASN A 298 -21.00 19.90 -0.28
CA ASN A 298 -22.35 20.11 -0.83
C ASN A 298 -22.82 18.97 -1.75
N GLU A 299 -21.96 18.48 -2.65
CA GLU A 299 -22.28 17.39 -3.58
C GLU A 299 -22.58 16.09 -2.82
N GLN A 300 -21.78 15.81 -1.79
CA GLN A 300 -21.95 14.63 -0.95
C GLN A 300 -22.95 14.85 0.19
N ARG A 301 -23.50 16.05 0.32
CA ARG A 301 -24.53 16.43 1.32
C ARG A 301 -24.13 16.04 2.74
N ASP A 302 -22.89 16.33 3.11
CA ASP A 302 -22.45 16.13 4.49
C ASP A 302 -23.16 17.11 5.44
N ASN A 303 -23.51 16.63 6.64
CA ASN A 303 -24.18 17.42 7.66
C ASN A 303 -23.17 18.17 8.54
N LYS A 304 -22.03 17.53 8.81
CA LYS A 304 -20.94 18.10 9.60
C LYS A 304 -19.61 17.55 9.09
N SER A 305 -18.60 18.40 9.04
CA SER A 305 -17.28 18.06 8.57
C SER A 305 -16.20 18.54 9.49
N ILE A 306 -15.10 17.80 9.52
CA ILE A 306 -13.93 18.10 10.34
C ILE A 306 -12.68 18.26 9.46
N ILE A 307 -11.82 19.20 9.81
CA ILE A 307 -10.62 19.53 9.03
C ILE A 307 -9.40 19.44 9.96
N ASP A 308 -8.32 18.79 9.52
CA ASP A 308 -7.06 18.78 10.30
C ASP A 308 -6.53 20.20 10.47
N GLU A 309 -6.53 20.70 11.70
CA GLU A 309 -6.15 22.07 12.05
C GLU A 309 -4.68 22.17 12.49
N ASP A 310 -4.03 21.07 12.86
CA ASP A 310 -2.64 21.08 13.37
C ASP A 310 -1.61 21.40 12.26
N GLY A 311 -2.03 21.27 11.00
CA GLY A 311 -1.24 21.62 9.83
C GLY A 311 -1.66 22.94 9.17
N ILE A 312 -1.89 22.87 7.86
CA ILE A 312 -2.28 24.03 7.03
C ILE A 312 -3.79 24.18 6.87
N GLY A 313 -4.59 23.29 7.47
CA GLY A 313 -6.05 23.29 7.33
C GLY A 313 -6.76 24.40 8.09
N GLY A 314 -6.09 25.08 9.04
CA GLY A 314 -6.66 26.23 9.75
C GLY A 314 -7.10 27.37 8.82
N GLY A 315 -6.33 27.68 7.78
CA GLY A 315 -6.68 28.74 6.81
C GLY A 315 -7.98 28.45 6.03
N PRO A 316 -8.10 27.27 5.39
CA PRO A 316 -9.36 26.83 4.80
C PRO A 316 -10.52 26.79 5.80
N LEU A 317 -10.32 26.27 7.01
CA LEU A 317 -11.34 26.21 8.06
C LEU A 317 -11.88 27.59 8.43
N ASP A 318 -11.01 28.56 8.68
CA ASP A 318 -11.39 29.95 8.98
C ASP A 318 -12.22 30.56 7.84
N THR A 319 -11.79 30.32 6.60
CA THR A 319 -12.47 30.83 5.40
C THR A 319 -13.85 30.19 5.22
N LEU A 320 -13.99 28.90 5.51
CA LEU A 320 -15.26 28.19 5.43
C LEU A 320 -16.27 28.64 6.49
N ASN A 321 -15.79 29.03 7.67
CA ASN A 321 -16.64 29.46 8.78
C ASN A 321 -16.95 30.98 8.77
N LYS A 322 -16.15 31.79 8.08
CA LYS A 322 -16.29 33.25 8.04
C LYS A 322 -17.70 33.68 7.59
N GLY A 323 -18.41 34.39 8.47
CA GLY A 323 -19.68 35.06 8.16
C GLY A 323 -20.90 34.15 8.02
N ARG A 324 -20.78 32.84 8.31
CA ARG A 324 -21.88 31.88 8.11
C ARG A 324 -22.63 31.53 9.40
N GLY A 325 -21.98 31.55 10.57
CA GLY A 325 -22.62 31.18 11.83
C GLY A 325 -23.14 29.73 11.88
N ILE A 326 -22.68 28.88 10.96
CA ILE A 326 -23.05 27.48 10.86
C ILE A 326 -21.86 26.66 11.35
N ASP A 327 -22.08 25.88 12.40
CA ASP A 327 -21.09 24.97 13.01
C ASP A 327 -20.86 23.70 12.16
N ARG A 328 -20.83 23.87 10.83
CA ARG A 328 -20.75 22.80 9.82
C ARG A 328 -19.33 22.28 9.65
N PHE A 329 -18.33 23.15 9.71
CA PHE A 329 -16.92 22.77 9.64
C PHE A 329 -16.24 23.03 10.97
N VAL A 330 -15.61 22.00 11.53
CA VAL A 330 -14.88 22.09 12.80
C VAL A 330 -13.42 21.66 12.63
N GLY A 331 -12.54 22.14 13.50
CA GLY A 331 -11.12 21.77 13.50
C GLY A 331 -10.87 20.49 14.29
N PHE A 332 -10.05 19.59 13.74
CA PHE A 332 -9.43 18.52 14.50
C PHE A 332 -8.07 18.98 14.99
N ARG A 333 -7.83 18.82 16.30
CA ARG A 333 -6.51 19.02 16.91
C ARG A 333 -6.10 17.75 17.64
N ASN A 334 -4.81 17.46 17.60
CA ASN A 334 -4.21 16.28 18.21
C ASN A 334 -3.19 16.65 19.31
N PRO A 335 -3.62 17.36 20.38
CA PRO A 335 -2.74 17.59 21.50
C PRO A 335 -2.41 16.27 22.21
N THR A 336 -1.27 16.24 22.89
CA THR A 336 -0.99 15.20 23.88
C THR A 336 -2.02 15.28 25.00
N LEU A 337 -2.61 14.14 25.34
CA LEU A 337 -3.60 14.03 26.42
C LEU A 337 -2.91 13.81 27.76
N SER A 338 -3.38 14.48 28.80
CA SER A 338 -2.94 14.20 30.17
C SER A 338 -3.39 12.80 30.60
N TYR A 339 -2.69 12.21 31.57
CA TYR A 339 -3.09 10.91 32.12
C TYR A 339 -4.49 10.95 32.77
N ALA A 340 -4.88 12.09 33.33
CA ALA A 340 -6.20 12.29 33.93
C ALA A 340 -7.31 12.27 32.87
N ASP A 341 -7.06 12.85 31.69
CA ASP A 341 -8.04 12.90 30.60
C ASP A 341 -8.17 11.56 29.88
N ASN A 342 -7.06 10.82 29.74
CA ASN A 342 -7.09 9.52 29.10
C ASN A 342 -6.01 8.58 29.65
N LYS A 343 -6.44 7.52 30.33
CA LYS A 343 -5.55 6.52 30.95
C LYS A 343 -5.03 5.46 29.96
N PHE A 344 -5.56 5.42 28.74
CA PHE A 344 -5.26 4.36 27.77
C PHE A 344 -4.48 4.84 26.54
N TYR A 345 -4.71 6.09 26.13
CA TYR A 345 -4.16 6.66 24.90
C TYR A 345 -3.45 7.99 25.14
N GLY A 346 -2.29 8.16 24.50
CA GLY A 346 -1.45 9.35 24.67
C GLY A 346 -1.95 10.60 23.94
N ASN A 347 -2.80 10.46 22.90
CA ASN A 347 -3.37 11.59 22.14
C ASN A 347 -4.70 11.24 21.45
N ASN A 348 -5.40 12.24 20.92
CA ASN A 348 -6.71 12.08 20.28
C ASN A 348 -6.65 11.24 19.00
N ARG A 349 -5.60 11.40 18.19
CA ARG A 349 -5.38 10.62 16.97
C ARG A 349 -5.30 9.13 17.28
N THR A 350 -4.55 8.76 18.33
CA THR A 350 -4.47 7.37 18.81
C THR A 350 -5.81 6.90 19.35
N ALA A 351 -6.47 7.67 20.20
CA ALA A 351 -7.77 7.28 20.76
C ALA A 351 -8.82 7.03 19.67
N ASN A 352 -8.87 7.88 18.65
CA ASN A 352 -9.85 7.77 17.57
C ASN A 352 -9.55 6.62 16.59
N ILE A 353 -8.28 6.32 16.30
CA ILE A 353 -8.00 5.14 15.46
C ILE A 353 -8.35 3.82 16.16
N TYR A 354 -8.21 3.76 17.49
CA TYR A 354 -8.67 2.60 18.26
C TYR A 354 -10.20 2.50 18.29
N LYS A 355 -10.94 3.63 18.21
CA LYS A 355 -12.39 3.60 17.97
C LYS A 355 -12.72 3.03 16.60
N VAL A 356 -11.97 3.40 15.55
CA VAL A 356 -12.12 2.80 14.21
C VAL A 356 -11.92 1.28 14.30
N LYS A 357 -10.84 0.82 14.96
CA LYS A 357 -10.58 -0.61 15.18
C LYS A 357 -11.73 -1.31 15.90
N ASP A 358 -12.22 -0.75 17.00
CA ASP A 358 -13.35 -1.30 17.76
C ASP A 358 -14.62 -1.39 16.92
N MET A 359 -14.90 -0.38 16.08
CA MET A 359 -16.04 -0.40 15.17
C MET A 359 -15.92 -1.47 14.09
N ILE A 360 -14.73 -1.68 13.52
CA ILE A 360 -14.49 -2.75 12.55
C ILE A 360 -14.71 -4.11 13.19
N LEU A 361 -14.08 -4.37 14.35
CA LEU A 361 -14.19 -5.64 15.07
C LEU A 361 -15.62 -5.99 15.48
N LYS A 362 -16.44 -4.97 15.78
CA LYS A 362 -17.86 -5.15 16.13
C LYS A 362 -18.78 -5.20 14.91
N GLY A 363 -18.25 -5.10 13.69
CA GLY A 363 -19.06 -5.06 12.47
C GLY A 363 -19.94 -3.80 12.36
N HIS A 364 -19.52 -2.69 12.97
CA HIS A 364 -20.24 -1.40 13.00
C HIS A 364 -19.79 -0.42 11.90
N LEU A 365 -18.70 -0.71 11.21
CA LEU A 365 -18.15 0.14 10.17
C LEU A 365 -17.97 -0.67 8.89
N LYS A 366 -18.49 -0.15 7.77
CA LYS A 366 -18.30 -0.69 6.42
C LYS A 366 -17.39 0.23 5.63
N LEU A 367 -16.22 -0.27 5.26
CA LEU A 367 -15.23 0.39 4.42
C LEU A 367 -15.00 -0.45 3.16
N LYS A 368 -14.81 0.21 2.03
CA LYS A 368 -14.70 -0.48 0.72
C LYS A 368 -13.57 0.04 -0.14
N THR A 369 -13.08 1.25 0.10
CA THR A 369 -11.98 1.80 -0.69
C THR A 369 -10.66 1.09 -0.37
N GLN A 370 -10.10 0.38 -1.35
CA GLN A 370 -8.90 -0.44 -1.16
C GLN A 370 -7.69 0.38 -0.69
N GLU A 371 -7.51 1.59 -1.22
CA GLU A 371 -6.39 2.46 -0.83
C GLU A 371 -6.47 2.87 0.65
N LEU A 372 -7.67 3.19 1.15
CA LEU A 372 -7.91 3.48 2.57
C LEU A 372 -7.58 2.27 3.45
N LEU A 373 -8.03 1.07 3.06
CA LEU A 373 -7.75 -0.16 3.79
C LEU A 373 -6.25 -0.49 3.83
N ASN A 374 -5.56 -0.32 2.70
CA ASN A 374 -4.10 -0.50 2.64
C ASN A 374 -3.37 0.46 3.59
N GLN A 375 -3.84 1.71 3.72
CA GLN A 375 -3.27 2.66 4.69
C GLN A 375 -3.51 2.23 6.14
N LEU A 376 -4.69 1.67 6.47
CA LEU A 376 -4.97 1.13 7.80
C LEU A 376 -4.01 -0.01 8.17
N GLU A 377 -3.79 -0.95 7.25
CA GLU A 377 -2.90 -2.10 7.45
C GLU A 377 -1.44 -1.67 7.61
N THR A 378 -0.98 -0.72 6.80
CA THR A 378 0.46 -0.46 6.68
C THR A 378 0.95 0.66 7.60
N ALA A 379 0.14 1.68 7.86
CA ALA A 379 0.63 2.95 8.40
C ALA A 379 0.46 3.11 9.91
N PHE A 380 -0.60 2.54 10.50
CA PHE A 380 -0.85 2.70 11.93
C PHE A 380 -0.06 1.69 12.75
N ARG A 381 1.07 2.17 13.28
CA ARG A 381 1.87 1.46 14.27
C ARG A 381 1.79 2.18 15.62
N PHE A 382 1.74 1.44 16.72
CA PHE A 382 1.71 2.00 18.06
C PHE A 382 2.99 1.69 18.84
N THR A 383 3.29 2.55 19.78
CA THR A 383 4.29 2.36 20.83
C THR A 383 3.63 2.74 22.16
N PHE A 384 4.42 2.81 23.23
CA PHE A 384 3.98 3.22 24.54
C PHE A 384 4.64 4.55 24.93
N ASP A 385 3.85 5.46 25.51
CA ASP A 385 4.38 6.66 26.15
C ASP A 385 5.03 6.33 27.52
N HIS A 386 5.56 7.33 28.21
CA HIS A 386 6.24 7.14 29.50
C HIS A 386 5.30 6.66 30.62
N TYR A 387 3.97 6.77 30.44
CA TYR A 387 2.95 6.24 31.33
C TYR A 387 2.43 4.86 30.90
N GLN A 388 3.10 4.19 29.95
CA GLN A 388 2.67 2.91 29.38
C GLN A 388 1.30 2.98 28.69
N ARG A 389 0.89 4.15 28.22
CA ARG A 389 -0.31 4.33 27.40
C ARG A 389 0.04 4.14 25.94
N ARG A 390 -0.90 3.61 25.15
CA ARG A 390 -0.71 3.44 23.71
C ARG A 390 -0.63 4.79 23.03
N ILE A 391 0.32 4.96 22.13
CA ILE A 391 0.46 6.14 21.29
C ILE A 391 0.93 5.72 19.91
N LEU A 392 0.33 6.26 18.85
CA LEU A 392 0.81 6.01 17.49
C LEU A 392 2.22 6.57 17.33
N ILE A 393 3.05 5.88 16.54
CA ILE A 393 4.36 6.42 16.18
C ILE A 393 4.20 7.76 15.43
N PRO A 394 5.07 8.76 15.71
CA PRO A 394 5.03 10.04 15.00
C PRO A 394 5.22 9.92 13.48
N LYS A 395 4.62 10.84 12.70
CA LYS A 395 4.65 10.82 11.21
C LYS A 395 6.09 10.87 10.66
N ASP A 396 7.01 11.58 11.33
CA ASP A 396 8.43 11.62 10.98
C ASP A 396 9.12 10.27 11.18
N VAL A 397 8.80 9.54 12.25
CA VAL A 397 9.30 8.17 12.48
C VAL A 397 8.76 7.22 11.42
N MET A 398 7.47 7.32 11.06
CA MET A 398 6.87 6.54 9.96
C MET A 398 7.65 6.69 8.66
N ARG A 399 7.94 7.94 8.26
CA ARG A 399 8.66 8.25 7.03
C ARG A 399 10.13 7.85 7.08
N ASN A 400 10.81 8.18 8.17
CA ASN A 400 12.27 8.05 8.24
C ASN A 400 12.72 6.62 8.54
N LYS A 401 12.08 5.97 9.52
CA LYS A 401 12.44 4.63 10.00
C LYS A 401 11.75 3.54 9.18
N TYR A 402 10.45 3.65 8.98
CA TYR A 402 9.65 2.58 8.36
C TYR A 402 9.43 2.78 6.85
N LYS A 403 9.84 3.92 6.29
CA LYS A 403 9.66 4.28 4.87
C LYS A 403 8.19 4.23 4.43
N ILE A 404 7.27 4.52 5.35
CA ILE A 404 5.83 4.57 5.09
C ILE A 404 5.42 6.02 4.79
N LYS A 405 4.58 6.21 3.76
CA LYS A 405 4.01 7.51 3.41
C LYS A 405 2.95 7.96 4.44
N SER A 406 2.65 9.25 4.47
CA SER A 406 1.60 9.79 5.34
C SER A 406 0.23 9.17 4.98
N PRO A 407 -0.53 8.59 5.93
CA PRO A 407 -1.77 7.90 5.65
C PRO A 407 -2.98 8.83 5.66
N ASN A 408 -3.01 9.77 4.72
CA ASN A 408 -3.95 10.91 4.77
C ASN A 408 -5.43 10.47 4.69
N LEU A 409 -5.77 9.40 3.95
CA LEU A 409 -7.15 8.88 3.95
C LEU A 409 -7.50 8.27 5.31
N ALA A 410 -6.57 7.55 5.92
CA ALA A 410 -6.81 6.89 7.18
C ALA A 410 -6.84 7.89 8.37
N ASP A 411 -6.09 8.98 8.28
CA ASP A 411 -6.22 10.15 9.15
C ASP A 411 -7.58 10.85 8.93
N CYS A 412 -8.08 11.01 7.71
CA CYS A 412 -9.46 11.46 7.48
C CYS A 412 -10.47 10.53 8.16
N LEU A 413 -10.34 9.21 7.99
CA LEU A 413 -11.28 8.25 8.57
C LEU A 413 -11.37 8.38 10.10
N LEU A 414 -10.23 8.42 10.81
CA LEU A 414 -10.25 8.56 12.27
C LEU A 414 -10.83 9.91 12.72
N MET A 415 -10.61 10.97 11.93
CA MET A 415 -11.21 12.28 12.22
C MET A 415 -12.72 12.24 12.01
N ALA A 416 -13.22 11.63 10.93
CA ALA A 416 -14.65 11.47 10.70
C ALA A 416 -15.29 10.68 11.87
N VAL A 417 -14.67 9.57 12.29
CA VAL A 417 -15.13 8.78 13.43
C VAL A 417 -15.15 9.57 14.74
N SER A 418 -14.29 10.58 14.90
CA SER A 418 -14.30 11.44 16.09
C SER A 418 -15.60 12.24 16.26
N LEU A 419 -16.30 12.55 15.17
CA LEU A 419 -17.58 13.27 15.17
C LEU A 419 -18.78 12.40 15.58
N ILE A 420 -18.67 11.06 15.52
CA ILE A 420 -19.81 10.15 15.78
C ILE A 420 -20.40 10.36 17.18
N GLY A 421 -19.56 10.64 18.18
CA GLY A 421 -20.00 10.90 19.56
C GLY A 421 -20.90 12.13 19.66
N GLU A 422 -20.54 13.20 18.95
CA GLU A 422 -21.34 14.44 18.92
C GLU A 422 -22.67 14.23 18.19
N VAL A 423 -22.65 13.48 17.08
CA VAL A 423 -23.87 13.12 16.35
C VAL A 423 -24.85 12.38 17.24
N LYS A 424 -24.38 11.39 18.01
CA LYS A 424 -25.22 10.64 18.95
C LYS A 424 -25.80 11.55 20.04
N GLN A 425 -24.97 12.38 20.68
CA GLN A 425 -25.43 13.31 21.71
C GLN A 425 -26.50 14.29 21.19
N LYS A 426 -26.36 14.80 19.95
CA LYS A 426 -27.37 15.66 19.32
C LYS A 426 -28.67 14.92 19.02
N GLN A 427 -28.59 13.68 18.57
CA GLN A 427 -29.78 12.84 18.38
C GLN A 427 -30.47 12.57 19.72
N ASP A 428 -29.74 12.17 20.76
CA ASP A 428 -30.28 11.87 22.09
C ASP A 428 -30.89 13.11 22.78
N SER A 429 -30.27 14.29 22.62
CA SER A 429 -30.82 15.55 23.13
C SER A 429 -32.02 16.05 22.34
N GLY A 430 -32.09 15.77 21.03
CA GLY A 430 -33.25 16.04 20.19
C GLY A 430 -34.49 15.21 20.56
N TYR A 431 -34.32 14.04 21.18
CA TYR A 431 -35.42 13.23 21.71
C TYR A 431 -35.99 13.76 23.05
N ASN A 432 -35.29 14.64 23.76
CA ASN A 432 -35.69 15.17 25.06
C ASN A 432 -36.40 16.54 24.97
N LEU A 433 -37.52 16.64 24.24
CA LEU A 433 -38.44 17.79 24.31
C LEU A 433 -39.90 17.37 24.04
N GLN A 434 -40.58 16.84 25.06
CA GLN A 434 -41.76 17.43 25.72
C GLN A 434 -42.32 16.41 26.75
N PRO A 435 -42.40 16.73 28.05
CA PRO A 435 -43.34 16.02 28.92
C PRO A 435 -44.73 16.39 28.41
N ALA A 436 -45.44 15.41 27.84
CA ALA A 436 -46.86 15.53 27.60
C ALA A 436 -47.53 15.80 28.96
N TYR A 437 -47.77 17.06 29.28
CA TYR A 437 -48.83 17.43 30.19
C TYR A 437 -50.12 16.96 29.52
N TYR A 438 -50.49 15.70 29.77
CA TYR A 438 -51.87 15.29 29.66
C TYR A 438 -52.63 16.16 30.64
N SER A 439 -53.32 17.18 30.12
CA SER A 439 -54.43 17.78 30.83
C SER A 439 -55.36 16.63 31.17
N ALA A 440 -55.51 16.31 32.46
CA ALA A 440 -56.49 15.37 32.96
C ALA A 440 -57.91 15.93 32.69
N GLY A 441 -58.34 15.82 31.45
CA GLY A 441 -59.69 16.09 31.00
C GLY A 441 -60.53 14.85 31.24
N ASN A 442 -61.01 14.72 32.47
CA ASN A 442 -62.22 14.03 32.90
C ASN A 442 -62.91 13.11 31.84
N GLU A 443 -62.34 11.93 31.58
CA GLU A 443 -62.89 10.92 30.66
C GLU A 443 -64.09 10.14 31.24
N PHE A 444 -64.64 10.56 32.40
CA PHE A 444 -65.79 9.92 33.04
C PHE A 444 -67.15 10.49 32.61
N GLN A 445 -67.23 11.50 31.73
CA GLN A 445 -68.52 12.02 31.22
C GLN A 445 -68.99 11.38 29.91
N SER A 446 -68.14 10.62 29.21
CA SER A 446 -68.45 9.97 27.93
C SER A 446 -68.97 8.53 28.07
N ALA A 447 -69.05 7.98 29.28
CA ALA A 447 -69.45 6.59 29.50
C ALA A 447 -70.93 6.38 29.90
N GLY A 448 -71.76 7.43 30.04
CA GLY A 448 -73.23 7.27 30.13
C GLY A 448 -73.76 6.31 31.20
N ILE A 449 -73.02 6.08 32.30
CA ILE A 449 -73.47 5.30 33.45
C ILE A 449 -73.72 6.32 34.58
N ARG A 450 -74.98 6.37 35.05
CA ARG A 450 -75.35 7.15 36.24
C ARG A 450 -74.82 6.50 37.51
#